data_AF-A0A3S1ATN1-F1
#
_entry.id   AF-A0A3S1ATN1-F1
#
_cell.length_a   1.000
_cell.length_b   1.000
_cell.length_c   1.000
_cell.angle_alpha   90.00
_cell.angle_beta   90.00
_cell.angle_gamma   90.00
#
_symmetry.space_group_name_H-M   'P 1'
#
loop_
_entity.id
_entity.type
_entity.pdbx_description
1 polymer ?
#
loop_
_entity_poly.entity_id
_entity_poly.type
_entity_poly.pdbx_seq_one_letter_code
_entity_poly.pdbx_strand_id
1 'polypeptide(L)'
;VFQWLSDQQEVTSPVEQTWYDQGSTGRTCLVLKKAEVLASQSCVNNLRFICQIDAGNPCDVYLPGGDYHNNSCFLSGPDSRTLQDAKAYCERQNAKVVEP
;
A
#
# COMPACT_ATOMS: atom_id res chain seq x y z
N VAL A 1 -4.56 2.10 -7.64
CA VAL A 1 -4.20 3.09 -6.60
C VAL A 1 -3.66 2.30 -5.40
N PHE A 2 -2.52 2.53 -4.72
CA PHE A 2 -1.99 1.57 -3.70
C PHE A 2 -2.24 1.99 -2.24
N GLN A 3 -2.38 1.05 -1.28
CA GLN A 3 -2.67 1.29 0.15
C GLN A 3 -1.39 1.22 0.99
N TRP A 4 -1.05 2.34 1.61
CA TRP A 4 0.21 2.62 2.30
C TRP A 4 -0.10 3.25 3.67
N LEU A 5 0.49 2.75 4.74
CA LEU A 5 0.23 3.20 6.11
C LEU A 5 1.45 3.98 6.64
N SER A 6 1.28 5.29 6.85
CA SER A 6 2.27 6.16 7.51
C SER A 6 2.08 6.17 9.01
N ASP A 7 3.14 5.86 9.76
CA ASP A 7 3.10 5.89 11.22
C ASP A 7 3.32 7.28 11.81
N GLN A 8 3.64 8.31 11.01
CA GLN A 8 3.96 9.64 11.54
C GLN A 8 3.26 10.81 10.82
N GLN A 9 2.83 11.74 11.68
CA GLN A 9 2.58 13.17 11.48
C GLN A 9 1.13 13.63 11.18
N GLU A 10 0.52 14.20 12.22
CA GLU A 10 -0.50 15.25 12.12
C GLU A 10 0.09 16.40 11.29
N VAL A 11 -0.52 16.69 10.14
CA VAL A 11 -0.28 17.94 9.42
C VAL A 11 -1.65 18.49 9.05
N THR A 12 -1.98 19.59 9.69
CA THR A 12 -3.13 20.45 9.43
C THR A 12 -3.01 21.13 8.06
N SER A 13 -4.15 21.23 7.36
CA SER A 13 -4.46 22.17 6.24
C SER A 13 -4.26 21.69 4.78
N PRO A 14 -4.93 22.31 3.79
CA PRO A 14 -6.14 21.79 3.16
C PRO A 14 -5.90 21.31 1.72
N VAL A 15 -6.88 20.55 1.23
CA VAL A 15 -6.93 19.90 -0.09
C VAL A 15 -6.80 20.90 -1.24
N GLU A 16 -5.79 20.71 -2.10
CA GLU A 16 -5.87 21.10 -3.51
C GLU A 16 -5.43 19.94 -4.40
N GLN A 17 -6.26 19.62 -5.39
CA GLN A 17 -6.09 18.58 -6.39
C GLN A 17 -4.92 18.92 -7.33
N THR A 18 -4.09 17.94 -7.69
CA THR A 18 -3.37 17.97 -8.98
C THR A 18 -2.95 16.57 -9.42
N TRP A 19 -3.23 16.26 -10.68
CA TRP A 19 -2.93 15.00 -11.36
C TRP A 19 -1.49 15.00 -11.91
N TYR A 20 -0.86 13.82 -11.88
CA TYR A 20 0.30 13.35 -12.65
C TYR A 20 1.42 14.36 -13.02
N ASP A 21 2.62 14.16 -12.46
CA ASP A 21 3.86 14.69 -13.04
C ASP A 21 4.84 13.55 -13.38
N GLN A 22 5.15 13.43 -14.67
CA GLN A 22 6.22 12.60 -15.21
C GLN A 22 7.53 13.40 -15.15
N GLY A 23 8.30 13.23 -14.08
CA GLY A 23 9.61 13.86 -13.96
C GLY A 23 10.39 13.33 -12.77
N SER A 24 11.55 12.76 -13.04
CA SER A 24 12.46 12.15 -12.09
C SER A 24 12.92 13.13 -10.99
N THR A 25 12.27 13.09 -9.82
CA THR A 25 12.77 13.35 -8.44
C THR A 25 11.63 13.50 -7.41
N GLY A 26 10.37 13.61 -7.83
CA GLY A 26 9.21 13.80 -6.94
C GLY A 26 8.02 12.91 -7.27
N ARG A 27 8.14 11.58 -7.10
CA ARG A 27 6.98 10.70 -7.23
C ARG A 27 6.09 10.82 -5.99
N THR A 28 4.88 11.33 -6.19
CA THR A 28 3.83 11.39 -5.17
C THR A 28 2.99 10.12 -5.20
N CYS A 29 2.86 9.50 -4.04
CA CYS A 29 2.06 8.30 -3.77
C CYS A 29 0.85 8.68 -2.93
N LEU A 30 -0.26 7.96 -3.15
CA LEU A 30 -1.41 8.02 -2.26
C LEU A 30 -1.20 7.03 -1.13
N VAL A 31 -1.44 7.49 0.09
CA VAL A 31 -1.28 6.72 1.32
C VAL A 31 -2.55 6.84 2.14
N LEU A 32 -2.97 5.75 2.80
CA LEU A 32 -4.07 5.75 3.75
C LEU A 32 -3.52 6.07 5.14
N LYS A 33 -3.94 7.19 5.71
CA LYS A 33 -3.60 7.56 7.09
C LYS A 33 -4.62 6.95 8.07
N LYS A 34 -4.30 6.99 9.37
CA LYS A 34 -5.26 6.69 10.45
C LYS A 34 -6.53 7.53 10.24
N ALA A 35 -7.70 6.95 10.47
CA ALA A 35 -9.03 7.51 10.19
C ALA A 35 -9.48 7.50 8.71
N GLU A 36 -8.99 6.56 7.90
CA GLU A 36 -9.46 6.33 6.52
C GLU A 36 -9.26 7.51 5.55
N VAL A 37 -8.34 8.42 5.89
CA VAL A 37 -8.03 9.60 5.06
C VAL A 37 -6.93 9.26 4.06
N LEU A 38 -7.20 9.46 2.77
CA LEU A 38 -6.18 9.42 1.73
C LEU A 38 -5.36 10.71 1.75
N ALA A 39 -4.03 10.56 1.71
CA ALA A 39 -3.09 11.68 1.64
C ALA A 39 -2.04 11.44 0.57
N SER A 40 -1.53 12.51 -0.04
CA SER A 40 -0.36 12.46 -0.91
C SER A 40 0.93 12.49 -0.08
N GLN A 41 1.89 11.65 -0.43
CA GLN A 41 3.20 11.61 0.21
C GLN A 41 4.28 11.15 -0.79
N SER A 42 5.55 11.43 -0.52
CA SER A 42 6.66 10.92 -1.32
C SER A 42 6.69 9.38 -1.36
N CYS A 43 6.77 8.80 -2.56
CA CYS A 43 6.85 7.35 -2.79
C CYS A 43 8.14 6.70 -2.29
N VAL A 44 9.17 7.49 -1.97
CA VAL A 44 10.43 6.98 -1.43
C VAL A 44 10.41 6.81 0.09
N ASN A 45 9.30 7.18 0.74
CA ASN A 45 9.17 7.00 2.18
C ASN A 45 8.94 5.52 2.51
N ASN A 46 9.55 5.07 3.61
CA ASN A 46 9.33 3.74 4.15
C ASN A 46 8.00 3.71 4.91
N LEU A 47 7.03 2.98 4.38
CA LEU A 47 5.68 2.90 4.94
C LEU A 47 5.26 1.44 5.08
N ARG A 48 4.30 1.20 5.96
CA ARG A 48 3.66 -0.11 6.10
C ARG A 48 2.78 -0.36 4.87
N PHE A 49 2.65 -1.62 4.48
CA PHE A 49 1.93 -2.02 3.27
C PHE A 49 1.22 -3.36 3.50
N ILE A 50 0.24 -3.65 2.64
CA ILE A 50 -0.51 -4.90 2.65
C ILE A 50 -0.43 -5.51 1.26
N CYS A 51 -0.19 -6.82 1.17
CA CYS A 51 -0.26 -7.58 -0.07
C CYS A 51 -1.66 -8.19 -0.22
N GLN A 52 -2.17 -8.24 -1.45
CA GLN A 52 -3.45 -8.84 -1.81
C GLN A 52 -3.29 -9.82 -2.97
N ILE A 53 -4.02 -10.92 -2.89
CA ILE A 53 -4.24 -11.81 -4.04
C ILE A 53 -5.73 -12.16 -4.16
N ASP A 54 -6.25 -12.13 -5.38
CA ASP A 54 -7.66 -12.42 -5.70
C ASP A 54 -7.81 -13.92 -6.00
N ALA A 55 -7.60 -14.77 -4.98
CA ALA A 55 -7.49 -16.23 -5.14
C ALA A 55 -8.59 -17.05 -4.44
N GLY A 56 -9.54 -16.40 -3.76
CA GLY A 56 -10.56 -17.09 -2.96
C GLY A 56 -9.99 -17.75 -1.68
N ASN A 57 -10.82 -18.53 -0.99
CA ASN A 57 -10.46 -19.28 0.23
C ASN A 57 -10.07 -20.73 -0.16
N PRO A 58 -8.99 -21.34 0.36
CA PRO A 58 -8.12 -20.89 1.45
C PRO A 58 -6.94 -20.01 1.04
N CYS A 59 -6.67 -18.99 1.87
CA CYS A 59 -5.50 -18.13 1.72
C CYS A 59 -4.19 -18.87 1.95
N ASP A 60 -4.15 -19.91 2.78
CA ASP A 60 -2.93 -20.66 3.08
C ASP A 60 -2.25 -21.28 1.85
N VAL A 61 -2.99 -21.49 0.77
CA VAL A 61 -2.44 -22.03 -0.49
C VAL A 61 -1.74 -20.95 -1.31
N TYR A 62 -2.28 -19.73 -1.30
CA TYR A 62 -1.89 -18.67 -2.23
C TYR A 62 -1.10 -17.54 -1.58
N LEU A 63 -1.38 -17.29 -0.30
CA LEU A 63 -0.77 -16.25 0.52
C LEU A 63 -0.74 -16.72 1.99
N PRO A 64 0.23 -17.59 2.35
CA PRO A 64 0.31 -18.19 3.69
C PRO A 64 0.32 -17.16 4.82
N GLY A 65 -0.52 -17.36 5.82
CA GLY A 65 -0.70 -16.42 6.93
C GLY A 65 -1.48 -15.16 6.57
N GLY A 66 -2.07 -15.10 5.37
CA GLY A 66 -2.96 -14.03 4.97
C GLY A 66 -4.40 -14.25 5.43
N ASP A 67 -5.11 -13.16 5.71
CA ASP A 67 -6.51 -13.16 6.13
C ASP A 67 -7.44 -13.12 4.91
N TYR A 68 -8.50 -13.91 4.93
CA TYR A 68 -9.51 -13.94 3.87
C TYR A 68 -10.59 -12.87 4.08
N HIS A 69 -10.84 -12.05 3.07
CA HIS A 69 -11.94 -11.08 3.05
C HIS A 69 -12.41 -10.82 1.61
N ASN A 70 -13.73 -10.78 1.37
CA ASN A 70 -14.33 -10.46 0.06
C ASN A 70 -13.63 -11.12 -1.15
N ASN A 71 -13.53 -12.45 -1.13
CA ASN A 71 -12.92 -13.25 -2.20
C ASN A 71 -11.43 -12.96 -2.48
N SER A 72 -10.76 -12.30 -1.53
CA SER A 72 -9.36 -11.91 -1.61
C SER A 72 -8.62 -12.30 -0.33
N CYS A 73 -7.30 -12.47 -0.44
CA CYS A 73 -6.42 -12.78 0.69
C CYS A 73 -5.47 -11.61 0.94
N PHE A 74 -5.31 -11.22 2.19
CA PHE A 74 -4.55 -10.03 2.60
C PHE A 74 -3.44 -10.39 3.58
N LEU A 75 -2.20 -9.95 3.30
CA LEU A 75 -1.05 -10.20 4.17
C LEU A 75 -0.33 -8.89 4.49
N SER A 76 -0.20 -8.58 5.78
CA SER A 76 0.54 -7.41 6.23
C SER A 76 2.05 -7.57 6.02
N GLY A 77 2.70 -6.55 5.47
CA GLY A 77 4.14 -6.51 5.30
C GLY A 77 4.89 -6.46 6.65
N PRO A 78 5.98 -7.24 6.83
CA PRO A 78 6.67 -7.35 8.11
C PRO A 78 7.41 -6.07 8.53
N ASP A 79 7.90 -5.29 7.58
CA ASP A 79 8.66 -4.05 7.79
C ASP A 79 8.12 -2.91 6.93
N SER A 80 8.37 -1.66 7.34
CA SER A 80 8.13 -0.50 6.48
C SER A 80 9.12 -0.46 5.32
N ARG A 81 8.64 -0.25 4.09
CA ARG A 81 9.43 -0.31 2.85
C ARG A 81 9.02 0.81 1.90
N THR A 82 9.83 1.11 0.88
CA THR A 82 9.45 2.03 -0.20
C THR A 82 8.39 1.38 -1.12
N LEU A 83 7.65 2.17 -1.93
CA LEU A 83 6.66 1.60 -2.87
C LEU A 83 7.24 0.54 -3.79
N GLN A 84 8.44 0.79 -4.29
CA GLN A 84 9.10 -0.14 -5.17
C GLN A 84 9.44 -1.45 -4.45
N ASP A 85 9.95 -1.37 -3.23
CA ASP A 85 10.33 -2.55 -2.45
C ASP A 85 9.13 -3.35 -1.96
N ALA A 86 8.03 -2.68 -1.59
CA ALA A 86 6.79 -3.35 -1.22
C ALA A 86 6.14 -4.07 -2.40
N LYS A 87 6.16 -3.46 -3.60
CA LYS A 87 5.72 -4.14 -4.83
C LYS A 87 6.53 -5.39 -5.09
N ALA A 88 7.87 -5.27 -5.09
CA ALA A 88 8.75 -6.42 -5.26
C ALA A 88 8.58 -7.47 -4.16
N TYR A 89 8.22 -7.07 -2.93
CA TYR A 89 7.88 -8.01 -1.86
C TYR A 89 6.59 -8.78 -2.16
N CYS A 90 5.50 -8.10 -2.48
CA CYS A 90 4.22 -8.75 -2.75
C CYS A 90 4.29 -9.62 -4.02
N GLU A 91 4.99 -9.17 -5.06
CA GLU A 91 5.15 -9.92 -6.31
C GLU A 91 5.87 -11.26 -6.09
N ARG A 92 6.87 -11.31 -5.19
CA ARG A 92 7.52 -12.58 -4.81
C ARG A 92 6.58 -13.58 -4.11
N GLN A 93 5.46 -13.10 -3.58
CA GLN A 93 4.39 -13.90 -2.98
C GLN A 93 3.22 -14.13 -3.95
N ASN A 94 3.38 -13.84 -5.26
CA ASN A 94 2.32 -13.85 -6.27
C ASN A 94 1.14 -12.90 -5.94
N ALA A 95 1.39 -11.86 -5.16
CA ALA A 95 0.40 -10.88 -4.72
C ALA A 95 0.73 -9.48 -5.28
N LYS A 96 -0.22 -8.57 -5.19
CA LYS A 96 -0.05 -7.13 -5.48
C LYS A 96 -0.10 -6.33 -4.18
N VAL A 97 0.51 -5.16 -4.12
CA VAL A 97 0.23 -4.23 -3.01
C VAL A 97 -1.25 -3.82 -3.11
N VAL A 98 -1.99 -3.89 -2.00
CA VAL A 98 -3.42 -3.56 -1.93
C VAL A 98 -3.66 -2.18 -2.53
N GLU A 99 -4.84 -1.99 -3.09
CA GLU A 99 -5.29 -0.75 -3.68
C GLU A 99 -6.50 -0.16 -2.92
N PRO A 100 -6.54 1.14 -2.52
CA PRO A 100 -7.73 1.78 -1.94
C PRO A 100 -8.80 2.07 -2.99
#